data_AF-A0A970D1R7-F1
#
_entry.id   AF-A0A970D1R7-F1
#
_cell.length_a   1.000
_cell.length_b   1.000
_cell.length_c   1.000
_cell.angle_alpha   90.00
_cell.angle_beta   90.00
_cell.angle_gamma   90.00
#
_symmetry.space_group_name_H-M   'P 1'
#
loop_
_entity.id
_entity.type
_entity.pdbx_description
1 polymer ?
#
loop_
_entity_poly.entity_id
_entity_poly.type
_entity_poly.pdbx_seq_one_letter_code
_entity_poly.pdbx_strand_id
1 'polypeptide(L)'
;MAKVKNKIRESTSDRIFNVVNIVLLSLLVIACFYPFWHVICASFSKPSLFMSHSGILLKPVGFSLAAYRKVFENASIWNGYLNTIYYVVVGTALNI
;
A
#
# COMPACT_ATOMS: atom_id res chain seq x y z
N MET A 1 46.77 11.91 4.72
CA MET A 1 45.78 12.12 5.81
C MET A 1 45.03 10.82 6.04
N ALA A 2 45.23 10.15 7.18
CA ALA A 2 44.59 8.88 7.49
C ALA A 2 43.15 9.13 7.98
N LYS A 3 42.16 8.48 7.35
CA LYS A 3 40.75 8.50 7.76
C LYS A 3 40.66 7.79 9.12
N VAL A 4 40.47 8.55 10.20
CA VAL A 4 40.17 8.00 11.53
C VAL A 4 38.83 7.29 11.44
N LYS A 5 38.86 5.95 11.37
CA LYS A 5 37.67 5.11 11.35
C LYS A 5 37.23 4.89 12.79
N ASN A 6 36.55 5.88 13.36
CA ASN A 6 35.93 5.72 14.69
C ASN A 6 34.79 4.71 14.60
N LYS A 7 35.08 3.46 14.98
CA LYS A 7 34.07 2.43 15.21
C LYS A 7 33.52 2.67 16.62
N ILE A 8 32.44 3.43 16.72
CA ILE A 8 31.69 3.60 17.97
C ILE A 8 31.35 2.18 18.44
N ARG A 9 31.84 1.80 19.63
CA ARG A 9 31.51 0.50 20.22
C ARG A 9 30.07 0.61 20.69
N GLU A 10 29.14 0.02 19.95
CA GLU A 10 27.76 -0.10 20.42
C GLU A 10 27.75 -0.88 21.73
N SER A 11 27.07 -0.34 22.73
CA SER A 11 26.85 -1.07 23.96
C SER A 11 25.91 -2.25 23.68
N THR A 12 25.99 -3.29 24.51
CA THR A 12 25.04 -4.42 24.40
C THR A 12 23.59 -3.96 24.52
N SER A 13 23.34 -2.88 25.28
CA SER A 13 22.02 -2.26 25.40
C SER A 13 21.57 -1.61 24.10
N ASP A 14 22.46 -0.85 23.42
CA ASP A 14 22.15 -0.22 22.14
C ASP A 14 21.82 -1.28 21.08
N ARG A 15 22.57 -2.39 21.05
CA ARG A 15 22.35 -3.46 20.09
C ARG A 15 20.99 -4.16 20.31
N ILE A 16 20.61 -4.42 21.55
CA ILE A 16 19.31 -5.03 21.88
C ILE A 16 18.17 -4.06 21.51
N PHE A 17 18.29 -2.79 21.89
CA PHE A 17 17.30 -1.77 21.56
C PHE A 17 17.11 -1.64 20.05
N ASN A 18 18.20 -1.61 19.28
CA ASN A 18 18.14 -1.48 17.84
C ASN A 18 17.44 -2.70 17.18
N VAL A 19 17.76 -3.92 17.63
CA VAL A 19 17.08 -5.14 17.13
C VAL A 19 15.58 -5.09 17.44
N VAL A 20 15.19 -4.75 18.66
CA VAL A 20 13.77 -4.64 19.05
C VAL A 20 13.06 -3.57 18.21
N ASN A 21 13.68 -2.40 18.03
CA ASN A 21 13.13 -1.31 17.23
C ASN A 21 12.95 -1.73 15.76
N ILE A 22 13.94 -2.38 15.16
CA ILE A 22 13.86 -2.88 13.79
C ILE A 22 12.72 -3.91 13.66
N VAL A 23 12.56 -4.81 14.62
CA VAL A 23 11.47 -5.80 14.62
C VAL A 23 10.11 -5.09 14.71
N LEU A 24 9.94 -4.14 15.63
CA LEU A 24 8.69 -3.40 15.79
C LEU A 24 8.32 -2.61 14.54
N LEU A 25 9.28 -1.87 13.97
CA LEU A 25 9.08 -1.12 12.74
C LEU A 25 8.77 -2.04 11.55
N SER A 26 9.42 -3.21 11.46
CA SER A 26 9.14 -4.19 10.41
C SER A 26 7.72 -4.75 10.52
N LEU A 27 7.25 -5.05 11.74
CA LEU A 27 5.88 -5.49 11.98
C LEU A 27 4.87 -4.39 11.61
N LEU A 28 5.15 -3.13 11.93
CA LEU A 28 4.32 -1.99 11.55
C LEU A 28 4.23 -1.86 10.03
N VAL A 29 5.36 -1.96 9.33
CA VAL A 29 5.39 -1.95 7.86
C VAL A 29 4.52 -3.06 7.30
N ILE A 30 4.61 -4.29 7.81
CA ILE A 30 3.79 -5.41 7.35
C ILE A 30 2.30 -5.14 7.60
N ALA A 31 1.95 -4.65 8.79
CA ALA A 31 0.56 -4.34 9.16
C ALA A 31 -0.04 -3.24 8.28
N CYS A 32 0.73 -2.20 7.96
CA CYS A 32 0.30 -1.13 7.07
C CYS A 32 0.30 -1.55 5.60
N PHE A 33 1.25 -2.37 5.16
CA PHE A 33 1.39 -2.78 3.76
C PHE A 33 0.39 -3.86 3.35
N TYR A 34 0.09 -4.81 4.25
CA TYR A 34 -0.83 -5.91 3.97
C TYR A 34 -2.20 -5.49 3.42
N PRO A 35 -2.92 -4.48 3.95
CA PRO A 35 -4.20 -4.07 3.36
C PRO A 35 -4.06 -3.57 1.91
N PHE A 36 -2.98 -2.87 1.57
CA PHE A 36 -2.74 -2.47 0.18
C PHE A 36 -2.49 -3.68 -0.73
N TRP A 37 -1.66 -4.62 -0.27
CA TRP A 37 -1.40 -5.87 -1.00
C TRP A 37 -2.69 -6.69 -1.20
N HIS A 38 -3.52 -6.77 -0.16
CA HIS A 38 -4.81 -7.45 -0.20
C HIS A 38 -5.73 -6.83 -1.25
N VAL A 39 -5.83 -5.50 -1.30
CA VAL A 39 -6.66 -4.79 -2.30
C VAL A 39 -6.16 -5.04 -3.73
N ILE A 40 -4.85 -5.06 -3.95
CA ILE A 40 -4.26 -5.40 -5.26
C ILE A 40 -4.62 -6.84 -5.64
N CYS A 41 -4.45 -7.80 -4.73
CA CYS A 41 -4.80 -9.19 -5.03
C CYS A 41 -6.30 -9.34 -5.31
N ALA A 42 -7.15 -8.66 -4.54
CA ALA A 42 -8.59 -8.68 -4.73
C ALA A 42 -9.02 -8.05 -6.05
N SER A 43 -8.40 -6.93 -6.47
CA SER A 43 -8.75 -6.23 -7.71
C SER A 43 -8.45 -7.05 -8.98
N PHE A 44 -7.44 -7.92 -8.94
CA PHE A 44 -7.13 -8.86 -10.02
C PHE A 44 -7.82 -10.23 -9.88
N SER A 45 -8.64 -10.45 -8.86
CA SER A 45 -9.34 -11.73 -8.64
C SER A 45 -10.67 -11.79 -9.38
N LYS A 46 -11.12 -13.01 -9.72
CA LYS A 46 -12.46 -13.25 -10.26
C LYS A 46 -13.49 -13.00 -9.15
N PRO A 47 -14.52 -12.15 -9.35
CA PRO A 47 -15.48 -11.81 -8.30
C PRO A 47 -16.14 -13.01 -7.64
N SER A 48 -16.55 -14.02 -8.42
CA SER A 48 -17.18 -15.24 -7.91
C SER A 48 -16.23 -16.05 -7.02
N LEU A 49 -14.96 -16.21 -7.42
CA LEU A 49 -13.97 -16.96 -6.66
C LEU A 49 -13.51 -16.19 -5.42
N PHE A 50 -13.37 -14.87 -5.53
CA PHE A 50 -13.03 -13.99 -4.42
C PHE A 50 -14.12 -14.00 -3.34
N MET A 51 -15.41 -13.93 -3.72
CA MET A 51 -16.52 -14.00 -2.76
C MET A 51 -16.60 -15.33 -2.02
N SER A 52 -16.19 -16.42 -2.66
CA SER A 52 -16.13 -17.76 -2.03
C SER A 52 -14.87 -17.99 -1.20
N HIS A 53 -13.86 -17.13 -1.34
CA HIS A 53 -12.60 -17.27 -0.64
C HIS A 53 -12.71 -16.72 0.78
N SER A 54 -12.36 -17.55 1.77
CA SER A 54 -12.26 -17.16 3.17
C SER A 54 -10.81 -17.21 3.63
N GLY A 55 -10.36 -16.16 4.31
CA GLY A 55 -9.02 -16.09 4.91
C GLY A 55 -8.10 -15.04 4.28
N ILE A 56 -6.80 -15.22 4.51
CA ILE A 56 -5.75 -14.27 4.13
C ILE A 56 -5.47 -14.39 2.62
N LEU A 57 -5.66 -13.29 1.90
CA LEU A 57 -5.41 -13.22 0.48
C LEU A 57 -3.97 -12.78 0.19
N LEU A 58 -3.08 -13.74 -0.06
CA LEU A 58 -1.68 -13.47 -0.44
C LEU A 58 -1.45 -13.35 -1.95
N LYS A 59 -2.35 -13.91 -2.76
CA LYS A 59 -2.28 -13.90 -4.23
C LYS A 59 -3.68 -13.81 -4.85
N PRO A 60 -3.82 -13.33 -6.10
CA PRO A 60 -5.12 -13.26 -6.76
C PRO A 60 -5.81 -14.63 -6.87
N VAL A 61 -7.09 -14.71 -6.50
CA VAL A 61 -7.92 -15.91 -6.64
C VAL A 61 -8.55 -15.92 -8.03
N GLY A 62 -7.88 -16.58 -8.96
CA GLY A 62 -8.27 -16.62 -10.36
C GLY A 62 -8.12 -15.25 -11.02
N PHE A 63 -7.09 -15.09 -11.84
CA PHE A 63 -6.81 -13.80 -12.48
C PHE A 63 -7.96 -13.35 -13.39
N SER A 64 -8.40 -12.10 -13.25
CA SER A 64 -9.42 -11.46 -14.10
C SER A 64 -9.29 -9.94 -14.11
N LEU A 65 -9.48 -9.37 -15.29
CA LEU A 65 -9.57 -7.92 -15.49
C LEU A 65 -11.02 -7.44 -15.69
N ALA A 66 -12.01 -8.32 -15.49
CA ALA A 66 -13.41 -8.00 -15.72
C ALA A 66 -13.91 -6.86 -14.81
N ALA A 67 -13.42 -6.79 -13.57
CA ALA A 67 -13.74 -5.71 -12.63
C ALA A 67 -13.27 -4.35 -13.16
N TYR A 68 -12.03 -4.28 -13.67
CA TYR A 68 -11.50 -3.07 -14.30
C TYR A 68 -12.32 -2.66 -15.52
N ARG A 69 -12.64 -3.60 -16.42
CA ARG A 69 -13.50 -3.31 -17.58
C ARG A 69 -14.84 -2.71 -17.13
N LYS A 70 -15.47 -3.25 -16.09
CA LYS A 70 -16.74 -2.73 -15.54
C LYS A 70 -16.62 -1.31 -14.98
N VAL A 71 -15.48 -0.98 -14.37
CA VAL A 71 -15.20 0.38 -13.89
C VAL A 71 -15.06 1.34 -15.07
N PHE A 72 -14.31 0.97 -16.11
CA PHE A 72 -14.12 1.81 -17.28
C PHE A 72 -15.39 2.02 -18.12
N GLU A 73 -16.30 1.04 -18.15
CA GLU A 73 -17.62 1.15 -18.79
C GLU A 73 -18.59 2.08 -18.03
N ASN A 74 -18.31 2.40 -16.77
CA ASN A 74 -19.23 3.16 -15.92
C ASN A 74 -19.01 4.67 -16.05
N ALA A 75 -19.89 5.33 -16.79
CA ALA A 75 -19.85 6.79 -17.00
C ALA A 75 -19.99 7.60 -15.70
N SER A 76 -20.68 7.08 -14.68
CA SER A 76 -20.82 7.76 -13.39
C SER A 76 -19.48 7.88 -12.66
N ILE A 77 -18.64 6.84 -12.74
CA ILE A 77 -17.28 6.86 -12.17
C ILE A 77 -16.43 7.93 -12.87
N TRP A 78 -16.50 8.02 -14.20
CA TRP A 78 -15.77 9.03 -14.97
C TRP A 78 -16.20 10.45 -14.61
N ASN A 79 -17.51 10.71 -14.57
CA ASN A 79 -18.03 12.02 -14.19
C ASN A 79 -17.63 12.39 -12.74
N GLY A 80 -17.71 11.44 -11.81
CA GLY A 80 -17.26 11.63 -10.43
C GLY A 80 -15.75 11.93 -10.31
N TYR A 81 -14.93 11.25 -11.12
CA TYR A 81 -13.49 11.46 -11.14
C TYR A 81 -13.12 12.83 -11.72
N LEU A 82 -13.78 13.23 -12.81
CA LEU A 82 -13.60 14.56 -13.41
C LEU A 82 -14.00 15.68 -12.44
N ASN A 83 -15.10 15.50 -11.71
CA ASN A 83 -15.51 16.44 -10.68
C ASN A 83 -14.43 16.57 -9.59
N THR A 84 -13.90 15.45 -9.10
CA THR A 84 -12.80 15.46 -8.10
C THR A 84 -11.59 16.24 -8.61
N ILE A 85 -11.16 15.98 -9.85
CA ILE A 85 -10.04 16.70 -10.47
C ILE A 85 -10.35 18.20 -10.56
N TYR A 86 -11.54 18.57 -11.04
CA TYR A 86 -11.95 19.96 -11.13
C TYR A 86 -11.87 20.66 -9.77
N TYR A 87 -12.43 20.05 -8.72
CA TYR A 87 -12.40 20.62 -7.37
C TYR A 87 -10.98 20.74 -6.81
N VAL A 88 -10.11 19.75 -7.03
CA VAL A 88 -8.72 19.82 -6.57
C VAL A 88 -7.96 20.91 -7.32
N VAL A 89 -8.07 20.96 -8.66
CA VAL A 89 -7.33 21.95 -9.47
C VAL A 89 -7.81 23.36 -9.17
N VAL A 90 -9.12 23.62 -9.22
CA VAL A 90 -9.67 24.96 -8.97
C VAL A 90 -9.48 25.34 -7.51
N GLY A 91 -9.72 24.41 -6.58
CA GLY A 91 -9.54 24.65 -5.15
C GLY A 91 -8.09 24.99 -4.81
N THR A 92 -7.12 24.28 -5.36
CA THR A 92 -5.70 24.59 -5.16
C THR A 92 -5.29 25.89 -5.84
N ALA A 93 -5.77 26.17 -7.06
CA ALA A 93 -5.44 27.39 -7.79
C ALA A 93 -6.01 28.67 -7.13
N LEU A 94 -7.16 28.57 -6.45
CA LEU A 94 -7.74 29.66 -5.67
C LEU A 94 -7.15 29.78 -4.26
N ASN A 95 -6.59 28.70 -3.72
CA ASN A 95 -5.98 28.70 -2.40
C ASN A 95 -4.58 29.33 -2.40
N ILE A 96 -3.86 29.21 -3.51
CA ILE A 96 -2.55 29.83 -3.73
C ILE A 96 -2.70 31.30 -4.16
#